data_AF-A0A9E3WTE5-F1
#
_entry.id   AF-A0A9E3WTE5-F1
#
_cell.length_a   1.000
_cell.length_b   1.000
_cell.length_c   1.000
_cell.angle_alpha   90.00
_cell.angle_beta   90.00
_cell.angle_gamma   90.00
#
_symmetry.space_group_name_H-M   'P 1'
#
loop_
_entity.id
_entity.type
_entity.pdbx_description
1 polymer ?
#
loop_
_entity_poly.entity_id
_entity_poly.type
_entity_poly.pdbx_seq_one_letter_code
_entity_poly.pdbx_strand_id
1 'polypeptide(L)'
;MLNLTLHCGAHRANRDQVAAAPTPPRTQSWVPIAHHQLLQQVESTLAGCGMRVVNEAHGLWGEGTRYFGLLEVMNGRRQQDYGLVVGVRNSHDKTFPAAIALGASVFVCDNLSFSGEVSLARRHTRFIERDLPHVVSTAVGRLTDMRQKQDERIAAY
;
A
#
# COMPACT_ATOMS: atom_id res chain seq x y z
N MET A 1 13.92 7.62 -5.76
CA MET A 1 13.00 8.70 -5.32
C MET A 1 11.62 8.26 -5.73
N LEU A 2 10.75 8.00 -4.76
CA LEU A 2 9.40 7.49 -4.99
C LEU A 2 8.53 8.55 -5.70
N ASN A 3 8.06 8.23 -6.90
CA ASN A 3 7.20 9.12 -7.69
C ASN A 3 5.73 8.85 -7.37
N LEU A 4 5.29 9.27 -6.18
CA LEU A 4 3.88 9.43 -5.86
C LEU A 4 3.36 10.70 -6.55
N THR A 5 2.42 10.55 -7.48
CA THR A 5 1.88 11.68 -8.25
C THR A 5 0.68 12.29 -7.52
N LEU A 6 0.81 13.53 -7.07
CA LEU A 6 -0.24 14.29 -6.38
C LEU A 6 -0.54 15.58 -7.18
N HIS A 7 -1.36 15.50 -8.22
CA HIS A 7 -1.63 16.61 -9.14
C HIS A 7 -3.12 17.00 -9.25
N CYS A 8 -4.01 16.21 -8.66
CA CYS A 8 -5.47 16.41 -8.63
C CYS A 8 -5.97 16.88 -7.25
N GLY A 9 -5.11 17.54 -6.47
CA GLY A 9 -5.46 18.24 -5.24
C GLY A 9 -5.13 17.48 -3.96
N ALA A 10 -4.43 16.34 -4.02
CA ALA A 10 -3.84 15.76 -2.82
C ALA A 10 -2.58 16.52 -2.42
N HIS A 11 -2.25 16.50 -1.14
CA HIS A 11 -1.02 17.07 -0.61
C HIS A 11 -0.15 15.97 -0.02
N ARG A 12 1.18 16.19 -0.03
CA ARG A 12 2.12 15.28 0.63
C ARG A 12 1.85 15.28 2.13
N ALA A 13 1.89 14.10 2.72
CA ALA A 13 1.69 13.89 4.15
C ALA A 13 2.87 13.12 4.76
N ASN A 14 3.12 13.32 6.06
CA ASN A 14 3.96 12.44 6.85
C ASN A 14 3.10 11.37 7.57
N ARG A 15 3.74 10.42 8.24
CA ARG A 15 3.03 9.34 8.96
C ARG A 15 2.11 9.85 10.05
N ASP A 16 2.51 10.88 10.78
CA ASP A 16 1.71 11.45 11.87
C ASP A 16 0.41 12.06 11.33
N GLN A 17 0.48 12.75 10.19
CA GLN A 17 -0.69 13.29 9.49
C GLN A 17 -1.60 12.17 8.96
N VAL A 18 -1.03 11.08 8.42
CA VAL A 18 -1.80 9.89 8.01
C VAL A 18 -2.48 9.22 9.20
N ALA A 19 -1.82 9.19 10.37
CA ALA A 19 -2.38 8.64 11.59
C ALA A 19 -3.47 9.54 12.20
N ALA A 20 -3.30 10.87 12.10
CA ALA A 20 -4.25 11.86 12.56
C ALA A 20 -5.49 12.02 11.65
N ALA A 21 -5.45 11.47 10.43
CA ALA A 21 -6.58 11.51 9.51
C ALA A 21 -7.84 10.89 10.16
N PRO A 22 -8.97 11.61 10.20
CA PRO A 22 -10.15 11.17 10.93
C PRO A 22 -10.76 9.95 10.27
N THR A 23 -10.98 8.88 11.04
CA THR A 23 -11.70 7.70 10.57
C THR A 23 -13.16 7.81 10.97
N PRO A 24 -14.11 7.86 10.01
CA PRO A 24 -15.53 7.96 10.33
C PRO A 24 -16.04 6.76 11.15
N PRO A 25 -17.14 6.92 11.91
CA PRO A 25 -17.74 5.81 12.63
C PRO A 25 -18.28 4.75 11.65
N ARG A 26 -18.16 3.48 12.04
CA ARG A 26 -18.74 2.35 11.29
C ARG A 26 -20.27 2.41 11.30
N THR A 27 -20.89 1.95 10.21
CA THR A 27 -22.33 1.68 10.11
C THR A 27 -22.59 0.18 10.00
N GLN A 28 -23.86 -0.24 9.96
CA GLN A 28 -24.24 -1.66 9.85
C GLN A 28 -23.64 -2.36 8.61
N SER A 29 -23.51 -1.64 7.49
CA SER A 29 -23.07 -2.18 6.20
C SER A 29 -21.69 -1.67 5.76
N TRP A 30 -21.18 -0.62 6.41
CA TRP A 30 -19.93 0.03 6.01
C TRP A 30 -18.97 0.19 7.19
N VAL A 31 -17.78 -0.42 7.07
CA VAL A 31 -16.76 -0.44 8.11
C VAL A 31 -15.48 0.18 7.55
N PRO A 32 -15.20 1.47 7.80
CA PRO A 32 -13.97 2.11 7.37
C PRO A 32 -12.78 1.58 8.18
N ILE A 33 -11.63 1.45 7.53
CA ILE A 33 -10.35 1.10 8.18
C ILE A 33 -9.50 2.35 8.26
N ALA A 34 -8.89 2.63 9.41
CA ALA A 34 -8.01 3.78 9.54
C ALA A 34 -6.82 3.67 8.60
N HIS A 35 -6.37 4.79 8.03
CA HIS A 35 -5.29 4.78 7.03
C HIS A 35 -3.99 4.20 7.60
N HIS A 36 -3.63 4.58 8.82
CA HIS A 36 -2.46 4.04 9.51
C HIS A 36 -2.58 2.54 9.82
N GLN A 37 -3.78 2.02 10.13
CA GLN A 37 -3.97 0.59 10.38
C GLN A 37 -3.69 -0.25 9.14
N LEU A 38 -4.18 0.20 7.98
CA LEU A 38 -3.88 -0.46 6.71
C LEU A 38 -2.37 -0.45 6.42
N LEU A 39 -1.72 0.70 6.61
CA LEU A 39 -0.27 0.84 6.43
C LEU A 39 0.50 -0.10 7.36
N GLN A 40 0.22 -0.07 8.66
CA GLN A 40 0.86 -0.93 9.67
C GLN A 40 0.69 -2.42 9.38
N GLN A 41 -0.49 -2.83 8.90
CA GLN A 41 -0.74 -4.22 8.51
C GLN A 41 0.15 -4.64 7.34
N VAL A 42 0.26 -3.79 6.31
CA VAL A 42 1.15 -4.03 5.16
C VAL A 42 2.60 -4.16 5.61
N GLU A 43 3.07 -3.23 6.44
CA GLU A 43 4.45 -3.21 6.94
C GLU A 43 4.77 -4.42 7.82
N SER A 44 3.86 -4.78 8.72
CA SER A 44 4.03 -5.94 9.60
C SER A 44 4.11 -7.24 8.80
N THR A 45 3.30 -7.36 7.74
CA THR A 45 3.37 -8.52 6.85
C THR A 45 4.66 -8.54 6.03
N LEU A 46 5.13 -7.39 5.52
CA LEU A 46 6.43 -7.30 4.84
C LEU A 46 7.58 -7.71 5.79
N ALA A 47 7.57 -7.19 7.02
CA ALA A 47 8.56 -7.51 8.05
C ALA A 47 8.56 -9.00 8.40
N GLY A 48 7.37 -9.61 8.54
CA GLY A 48 7.22 -11.05 8.75
C GLY A 48 7.80 -11.92 7.62
N CYS A 49 7.89 -11.37 6.41
CA CYS A 49 8.53 -12.00 5.26
C CYS A 49 10.03 -11.62 5.11
N GLY A 50 10.65 -11.00 6.11
CA GLY A 50 12.07 -10.62 6.10
C GLY A 50 12.40 -9.41 5.23
N MET A 51 11.39 -8.60 4.89
CA MET A 51 11.54 -7.39 4.09
C MET A 51 11.42 -6.13 4.95
N ARG A 52 12.04 -5.04 4.50
CA ARG A 52 11.97 -3.75 5.18
C ARG A 52 11.60 -2.64 4.22
N VAL A 53 10.74 -1.74 4.66
CA VAL A 53 10.50 -0.48 3.95
C VAL A 53 11.75 0.39 4.09
N VAL A 54 12.26 0.92 2.98
CA VAL A 54 13.45 1.78 2.96
C VAL A 54 13.14 3.22 2.60
N ASN A 55 12.15 3.42 1.74
CA ASN A 55 11.61 4.74 1.45
C ASN A 55 10.08 4.65 1.40
N GLU A 56 9.43 5.77 1.68
CA GLU A 56 7.99 5.90 1.58
C GLU A 56 7.59 7.29 1.12
N ALA A 57 6.43 7.37 0.50
CA ALA A 57 5.76 8.62 0.17
C ALA A 57 4.27 8.48 0.48
N HIS A 58 3.69 9.50 1.08
CA HIS A 58 2.28 9.53 1.43
C HIS A 58 1.61 10.78 0.89
N GLY A 59 0.33 10.64 0.56
CA GLY A 59 -0.55 11.72 0.13
C GLY A 59 -1.93 11.58 0.74
N LEU A 60 -2.51 12.73 1.11
CA LEU A 60 -3.87 12.84 1.61
C LEU A 60 -4.69 13.77 0.72
N TRP A 61 -5.96 13.46 0.53
CA TRP A 61 -6.90 14.28 -0.24
C TRP A 61 -8.20 14.48 0.54
N GLY A 62 -8.84 15.65 0.34
CA GLY A 62 -10.15 15.98 0.89
C GLY A 62 -10.20 15.84 2.41
N GLU A 63 -9.43 16.66 3.12
CA GLU A 63 -9.33 16.65 4.59
C GLU A 63 -8.96 15.28 5.19
N GLY A 64 -8.14 14.50 4.48
CA GLY A 64 -7.67 13.21 4.96
C GLY A 64 -8.63 12.05 4.74
N THR A 65 -9.70 12.25 3.97
CA THR A 65 -10.67 11.19 3.65
C THR A 65 -10.13 10.15 2.65
N ARG A 66 -9.10 10.48 1.90
CA ARG A 66 -8.46 9.58 0.93
C ARG A 66 -6.97 9.58 1.15
N TYR A 67 -6.41 8.38 1.19
CA TYR A 67 -5.00 8.12 1.41
C TYR A 67 -4.39 7.39 0.23
N PHE A 68 -3.18 7.83 -0.12
CA PHE A 68 -2.31 7.24 -1.12
C PHE A 68 -0.93 7.05 -0.50
N GLY A 69 -0.38 5.85 -0.61
CA GLY A 69 0.93 5.49 -0.09
C GLY A 69 1.73 4.74 -1.15
N LEU A 70 3.04 4.96 -1.14
CA LEU A 70 4.00 4.24 -1.95
C LEU A 70 5.18 3.87 -1.06
N LEU A 71 5.55 2.59 -1.02
CA LEU A 71 6.62 2.07 -0.18
C LEU A 71 7.64 1.38 -1.09
N GLU A 72 8.89 1.81 -1.04
CA GLU A 72 10.02 1.09 -1.61
C GLU A 72 10.47 0.05 -0.56
N VAL A 73 10.63 -1.19 -1.00
CA VAL A 73 10.94 -2.32 -0.11
C VAL A 73 12.29 -2.90 -0.48
N MET A 74 13.10 -3.17 0.54
CA MET A 74 14.40 -3.84 0.40
C MET A 74 14.44 -5.14 1.20
N ASN A 75 15.32 -6.02 0.75
CA ASN A 75 15.65 -7.26 1.42
C ASN A 75 16.71 -7.09 2.53
N GLY A 76 16.70 -8.01 3.50
CA GLY A 76 17.77 -8.15 4.49
C GLY A 76 19.08 -8.77 3.95
N ARG A 77 19.16 -9.18 2.68
CA ARG A 77 20.37 -9.74 2.04
C ARG A 77 20.78 -8.85 0.86
N ARG A 78 21.97 -8.25 0.96
CA ARG A 78 22.65 -7.28 0.07
C ARG A 78 22.06 -5.86 0.02
N GLN A 79 22.97 -4.88 0.13
CA GLN A 79 22.71 -3.44 0.27
C GLN A 79 22.23 -2.74 -1.02
N GLN A 80 21.99 -3.46 -2.13
CA GLN A 80 21.72 -2.87 -3.45
C GLN A 80 20.44 -3.38 -4.14
N ASP A 81 19.68 -4.30 -3.55
CA ASP A 81 18.48 -4.87 -4.19
C ASP A 81 17.23 -4.03 -3.86
N TYR A 82 17.16 -2.83 -4.43
CA TYR A 82 15.94 -2.02 -4.50
C TYR A 82 15.18 -2.42 -5.76
N GLY A 83 14.26 -3.37 -5.63
CA GLY A 83 13.56 -3.93 -6.79
C GLY A 83 12.05 -3.79 -6.78
N LEU A 84 11.44 -3.58 -5.61
CA LEU A 84 10.00 -3.76 -5.45
C LEU A 84 9.36 -2.58 -4.73
N VAL A 85 8.20 -2.20 -5.25
CA VAL A 85 7.39 -1.11 -4.75
C VAL A 85 6.02 -1.64 -4.34
N VAL A 86 5.49 -1.08 -3.27
CA VAL A 86 4.16 -1.39 -2.74
C VAL A 86 3.33 -0.11 -2.74
N GLY A 87 2.28 -0.09 -3.54
CA GLY A 87 1.27 0.95 -3.52
C GLY A 87 0.16 0.59 -2.54
N VAL A 88 -0.28 1.57 -1.77
CA VAL A 88 -1.42 1.43 -0.85
C VAL A 88 -2.38 2.57 -1.11
N ARG A 89 -3.68 2.29 -1.13
CA ARG A 89 -4.69 3.35 -1.10
C ARG A 89 -5.87 2.97 -0.24
N ASN A 90 -6.49 3.97 0.37
CA ASN A 90 -7.66 3.79 1.22
C ASN A 90 -8.58 5.02 1.11
N SER A 91 -9.90 4.82 1.23
CA SER A 91 -10.86 5.93 1.26
C SER A 91 -11.92 5.73 2.34
N HIS A 92 -12.29 6.84 2.96
CA HIS A 92 -13.34 6.97 3.96
C HIS A 92 -14.61 7.63 3.41
N ASP A 93 -14.60 8.08 2.15
CA ASP A 93 -15.75 8.69 1.47
C ASP A 93 -16.42 7.74 0.46
N LYS A 94 -16.03 6.45 0.47
CA LYS A 94 -16.54 5.38 -0.42
C LYS A 94 -16.17 5.54 -1.89
N THR A 95 -15.26 6.45 -2.24
CA THR A 95 -14.81 6.65 -3.63
C THR A 95 -14.09 5.40 -4.17
N PHE A 96 -13.34 4.70 -3.33
CA PHE A 96 -12.66 3.46 -3.72
C PHE A 96 -12.41 2.51 -2.53
N PRO A 97 -12.32 1.19 -2.78
CA PRO A 97 -11.97 0.22 -1.73
C PRO A 97 -10.53 0.42 -1.22
N ALA A 98 -10.24 -0.11 -0.03
CA ALA A 98 -8.85 -0.30 0.40
C ALA A 98 -8.15 -1.23 -0.60
N ALA A 99 -6.97 -0.86 -1.08
CA ALA A 99 -6.27 -1.62 -2.10
C ALA A 99 -4.75 -1.57 -1.92
N ILE A 100 -4.09 -2.64 -2.38
CA ILE A 100 -2.65 -2.83 -2.37
C ILE A 100 -2.24 -3.20 -3.80
N ALA A 101 -1.23 -2.52 -4.33
CA ALA A 101 -0.59 -2.83 -5.60
C ALA A 101 0.88 -3.14 -5.35
N LEU A 102 1.45 -4.05 -6.14
CA LEU A 102 2.80 -4.56 -5.96
C LEU A 102 3.46 -4.76 -7.31
N GLY A 103 4.77 -4.53 -7.36
CA GLY A 103 5.59 -4.90 -8.51
C GLY A 103 6.92 -4.19 -8.58
N ALA A 104 7.64 -4.44 -9.67
CA ALA A 104 8.90 -3.76 -9.98
C ALA A 104 8.73 -2.24 -10.16
N SER A 105 7.58 -1.87 -10.73
CA SER A 105 7.12 -0.49 -10.83
C SER A 105 5.63 -0.46 -10.46
N VAL A 106 5.29 0.40 -9.50
CA VAL A 106 3.92 0.63 -9.07
C VAL A 106 3.61 2.10 -9.26
N PHE A 107 2.47 2.38 -9.88
CA PHE A 107 1.99 3.73 -10.09
C PHE A 107 0.82 4.03 -9.17
N VAL A 108 0.94 5.12 -8.41
CA VAL A 108 -0.11 5.64 -7.54
C VAL A 108 -0.27 7.13 -7.81
N CYS A 109 -1.49 7.53 -8.14
CA CYS A 109 -1.83 8.91 -8.41
C CYS A 109 -3.11 9.31 -7.66
N ASP A 110 -3.17 10.57 -7.23
CA ASP A 110 -4.34 11.14 -6.56
C ASP A 110 -5.56 11.31 -7.48
N ASN A 111 -5.37 11.19 -8.80
CA ASN A 111 -6.45 11.07 -9.78
C ASN A 111 -7.15 9.70 -9.79
N LEU A 112 -6.92 8.86 -8.77
CA LEU A 112 -7.42 7.49 -8.61
C LEU A 112 -6.73 6.42 -9.46
N SER A 113 -5.76 6.78 -10.30
CA SER A 113 -4.96 5.81 -11.02
C SER A 113 -4.08 5.02 -10.06
N PHE A 114 -4.15 3.70 -10.19
CA PHE A 114 -3.51 2.76 -9.28
C PHE A 114 -3.22 1.46 -10.03
N SER A 115 -1.94 1.19 -10.29
CA SER A 115 -1.53 0.03 -11.06
C SER A 115 -0.21 -0.55 -10.55
N GLY A 116 -0.10 -1.87 -10.69
CA GLY A 116 1.05 -2.69 -10.40
C GLY A 116 0.82 -4.06 -11.02
N GLU A 117 1.84 -4.89 -11.05
CA GLU A 117 1.77 -6.26 -11.60
C GLU A 117 0.76 -7.12 -10.84
N VAL A 118 0.61 -6.88 -9.54
CA VAL A 118 -0.47 -7.43 -8.71
C VAL A 118 -1.23 -6.30 -8.06
N SER A 119 -2.56 -6.33 -8.14
CA SER A 119 -3.43 -5.39 -7.43
C SER A 119 -4.57 -6.15 -6.77
N LEU A 120 -4.68 -6.03 -5.44
CA LEU A 120 -5.76 -6.62 -4.66
C LEU A 120 -6.52 -5.51 -3.94
N ALA A 121 -7.84 -5.63 -3.88
CA ALA A 121 -8.70 -4.64 -3.25
C ALA A 121 -9.79 -5.28 -2.40
N ARG A 122 -10.16 -4.62 -1.30
CA ARG A 122 -11.25 -5.03 -0.41
C ARG A 122 -12.16 -3.84 -0.09
N ARG A 123 -13.46 -4.03 -0.31
CA ARG A 123 -14.49 -3.04 0.04
C ARG A 123 -14.68 -3.00 1.56
N HIS A 124 -14.92 -1.79 2.09
CA HIS A 124 -15.25 -1.46 3.47
C HIS A 124 -16.63 -2.00 3.91
N THR A 125 -16.86 -3.30 3.77
CA THR A 125 -18.07 -3.98 4.23
C THR A 125 -17.90 -4.48 5.67
N ARG A 126 -18.96 -5.01 6.28
CA ARG A 126 -18.91 -5.64 7.62
C ARG A 126 -17.82 -6.70 7.83
N PHE A 127 -17.24 -7.24 6.75
CA PHE A 127 -16.24 -8.31 6.80
C PHE A 127 -14.81 -7.84 6.50
N ILE A 128 -14.58 -6.55 6.25
CA ILE A 128 -13.25 -6.09 5.86
C ILE A 128 -12.18 -6.40 6.90
N GLU A 129 -12.47 -6.23 8.20
CA GLU A 129 -11.51 -6.51 9.28
C GLU A 129 -11.07 -7.98 9.28
N ARG A 130 -11.96 -8.91 8.91
CA ARG A 130 -11.66 -10.35 8.75
C ARG A 130 -10.84 -10.63 7.49
N ASP A 131 -11.20 -10.00 6.37
CA ASP A 131 -10.66 -10.34 5.06
C ASP A 131 -9.33 -9.64 4.75
N LEU A 132 -9.12 -8.45 5.33
CA LEU A 132 -7.97 -7.61 5.03
C LEU A 132 -6.62 -8.29 5.33
N PRO A 133 -6.42 -8.99 6.47
CA PRO A 133 -5.17 -9.72 6.73
C PRO A 133 -4.85 -10.75 5.65
N HIS A 134 -5.85 -11.47 5.15
CA HIS A 134 -5.66 -12.45 4.07
C HIS A 134 -5.32 -11.77 2.74
N VAL A 135 -5.96 -10.64 2.43
CA VAL A 135 -5.65 -9.84 1.23
C VAL A 135 -4.20 -9.35 1.27
N VAL A 136 -3.77 -8.79 2.40
CA VAL A 136 -2.40 -8.30 2.60
C VAL A 136 -1.40 -9.45 2.50
N SER A 137 -1.64 -10.56 3.20
CA SER A 137 -0.77 -11.74 3.15
C SER A 137 -0.66 -12.32 1.74
N THR A 138 -1.76 -12.38 0.99
CA THR A 138 -1.77 -12.87 -0.39
C THR A 138 -0.98 -11.95 -1.31
N ALA A 139 -1.16 -10.64 -1.14
CA ALA A 139 -0.38 -9.64 -1.87
C ALA A 139 1.13 -9.84 -1.59
N VAL A 140 1.54 -9.79 -0.34
CA VAL A 140 2.97 -9.89 0.04
C VAL A 140 3.59 -11.24 -0.35
N GLY A 141 2.82 -12.34 -0.28
CA GLY A 141 3.25 -13.64 -0.79
C GLY A 141 3.59 -13.59 -2.28
N ARG A 142 2.73 -13.00 -3.11
CA ARG A 142 3.00 -12.82 -4.55
C ARG A 142 4.22 -11.93 -4.82
N LEU A 143 4.43 -10.90 -3.99
CA LEU A 143 5.63 -10.06 -4.09
C LEU A 143 6.90 -10.88 -3.87
N THR A 144 6.87 -11.84 -2.95
CA THR A 144 7.98 -12.77 -2.71
C THR A 144 8.24 -13.69 -3.91
N ASP A 145 7.19 -14.20 -4.56
CA ASP A 145 7.33 -15.04 -5.77
C ASP A 145 7.91 -14.27 -6.96
N MET A 146 7.43 -13.04 -7.18
CA MET A 146 7.91 -12.17 -8.25
C MET A 146 9.39 -11.84 -8.08
N ARG A 147 9.80 -11.65 -6.82
CA ARG A 147 11.18 -11.43 -6.46
C ARG A 147 12.08 -12.61 -6.81
N GLN A 148 11.70 -13.84 -6.45
CA GLN A 148 12.50 -15.02 -6.78
C GLN A 148 12.79 -15.10 -8.29
N LYS A 149 11.77 -14.80 -9.10
CA LYS A 149 11.91 -14.71 -10.56
C LYS A 149 12.82 -13.58 -11.03
N GLN A 150 12.86 -12.44 -10.32
CA GLN A 150 13.79 -11.35 -10.62
C GLN A 150 15.23 -11.72 -10.27
N ASP A 151 15.45 -12.32 -9.09
CA ASP A 151 16.78 -12.77 -8.64
C ASP A 151 17.36 -13.82 -9.61
N GLU A 152 16.54 -14.78 -10.05
CA GLU A 152 16.91 -15.78 -11.08
C GLU A 152 17.27 -15.13 -12.43
N ARG A 153 16.50 -14.13 -12.87
CA ARG A 153 16.78 -13.41 -14.12
C ARG A 153 18.09 -12.65 -14.04
N ILE A 154 18.34 -11.93 -12.95
CA ILE A 154 19.57 -11.14 -12.77
C ILE A 154 20.79 -12.07 -12.73
N ALA A 155 20.69 -13.22 -12.04
CA ALA A 155 21.79 -14.18 -11.97
C ALA A 155 22.13 -14.85 -13.31
N ALA A 156 21.23 -14.80 -14.29
CA ALA A 156 21.43 -15.38 -15.62
C ALA A 156 22.10 -14.43 -16.64
N TYR A 157 22.23 -13.14 -16.32
CA TYR A 157 22.95 -12.14 -17.13
C TYR A 157 24.38 -11.94 -16.62
#